data_AF-A0A8A1ML40-F1
#
_entry.id   AF-A0A8A1ML40-F1
#
_cell.length_a   1.000
_cell.length_b   1.000
_cell.length_c   1.000
_cell.angle_alpha   90.00
_cell.angle_beta   90.00
_cell.angle_gamma   90.00
#
_symmetry.space_group_name_H-M   'P 1'
#
loop_
_entity.id
_entity.type
_entity.pdbx_description
1 polymer ?
#
loop_
_entity_poly.entity_id
_entity_poly.type
_entity_poly.pdbx_seq_one_letter_code
_entity_poly.pdbx_strand_id
1 'polypeptide(L)'
;MSAEPDHAKHKVNLTDPSGAEKHEELDTSTAILKKKKKPNALLVTDAVNDDNSIIALSNNTMETLQLFRGDTVLVKGKMRRDTVLIVLADDDLDDGSARVNRVVRHNLRVKHGDVITVHPCPDIKYGQANRCLAHCGYRGGSNRLSL
;
A
#
# COMPACT_ATOMS: atom_id res chain seq x y z
N MET A 1 -26.91 9.13 63.98
CA MET A 1 -25.85 8.20 63.58
C MET A 1 -25.35 8.66 62.23
N SER A 2 -24.37 9.57 62.24
CA SER A 2 -23.81 10.15 61.03
C SER A 2 -22.78 9.17 60.47
N ALA A 3 -22.97 8.73 59.23
CA ALA A 3 -22.03 7.86 58.54
C ALA A 3 -20.99 8.75 57.82
N GLU A 4 -19.72 8.58 58.18
CA GLU A 4 -18.58 9.24 57.53
C GLU A 4 -18.19 8.49 56.24
N PRO A 5 -17.88 9.16 55.12
CA PRO A 5 -17.44 8.48 53.91
C PRO A 5 -15.95 8.11 53.99
N ASP A 6 -15.66 6.86 53.63
CA ASP A 6 -14.34 6.23 53.61
C ASP A 6 -13.43 6.89 52.57
N HIS A 7 -12.39 7.59 53.02
CA HIS A 7 -11.37 8.17 52.15
C HIS A 7 -10.42 7.09 51.64
N ALA A 8 -10.69 6.58 50.43
CA ALA A 8 -9.79 5.69 49.71
C ALA A 8 -8.43 6.40 49.43
N LYS A 9 -7.37 5.92 50.10
CA LYS A 9 -6.01 6.48 49.98
C LYS A 9 -5.43 6.20 48.60
N HIS A 10 -5.22 7.26 47.81
CA HIS A 10 -4.49 7.19 46.54
C HIS A 10 -3.02 6.85 46.81
N LYS A 11 -2.57 5.68 46.34
CA LYS A 11 -1.16 5.26 46.46
C LYS A 11 -0.34 5.99 45.40
N VAL A 12 0.32 7.07 45.80
CA VAL A 12 1.34 7.72 44.99
C VAL A 12 2.56 6.81 44.86
N ASN A 13 2.90 6.41 43.63
CA ASN A 13 4.16 5.74 43.33
C ASN A 13 5.30 6.77 43.43
N LEU A 14 6.21 6.55 44.38
CA LEU A 14 7.28 7.49 44.76
C LEU A 14 8.54 7.41 43.87
N THR A 15 8.48 6.75 42.71
CA THR A 15 9.69 6.43 41.93
C THR A 15 10.11 7.50 40.92
N ASP A 16 9.28 8.52 40.64
CA ASP A 16 9.61 9.60 39.71
C ASP A 16 9.19 10.98 40.28
N PRO A 17 10.10 11.97 40.44
CA PRO A 17 9.78 13.28 40.99
C PRO A 17 8.90 14.15 40.07
N SER A 18 8.58 13.66 38.87
CA SER A 18 7.74 14.38 37.90
C SER A 18 6.24 14.13 38.05
N GLY A 19 5.79 13.19 38.90
CA GLY A 19 4.35 12.99 39.19
C GLY A 19 3.43 12.75 37.99
N ALA A 20 3.98 12.55 36.79
CA ALA A 20 3.23 12.35 35.57
C ALA A 20 2.83 10.88 35.51
N GLU A 21 1.65 10.58 36.04
CA GLU A 21 0.94 9.37 35.70
C GLU A 21 0.85 9.26 34.18
N LYS A 22 1.47 8.22 33.59
CA LYS A 22 1.28 7.87 32.18
C LYS A 22 -0.13 7.29 32.05
N HIS A 23 -1.12 8.16 32.08
CA HIS A 23 -2.44 7.83 31.59
C HIS A 23 -2.25 7.58 30.09
N GLU A 24 -2.58 6.37 29.60
CA GLU A 24 -2.80 6.16 28.18
C GLU A 24 -4.10 6.88 27.79
N GLU A 25 -4.10 8.21 27.92
CA GLU A 25 -5.04 9.07 27.23
C GLU A 25 -4.77 8.83 25.75
N LEU A 26 -5.60 7.98 25.16
CA LEU A 26 -5.74 7.84 23.72
C LEU A 26 -5.95 9.25 23.17
N ASP A 27 -4.85 9.82 22.73
CA ASP A 27 -4.70 11.19 22.29
C ASP A 27 -5.67 11.44 21.11
N THR A 28 -6.91 11.76 21.46
CA THR A 28 -8.05 11.95 20.56
C THR A 28 -7.77 13.10 19.61
N SER A 29 -7.02 14.09 20.10
CA SER A 29 -6.45 15.22 19.37
C SER A 29 -5.53 14.79 18.21
N THR A 30 -4.84 13.64 18.31
CA THR A 30 -3.98 13.11 17.23
C THR A 30 -4.58 11.92 16.47
N ALA A 31 -5.81 11.53 16.77
CA ALA A 31 -6.48 10.38 16.12
C ALA A 31 -6.67 10.56 14.59
N ILE A 32 -6.76 11.79 14.11
CA ILE A 32 -6.87 12.12 12.67
C ILE A 32 -5.54 11.86 11.93
N LEU A 33 -4.40 12.10 12.58
CA LEU A 33 -3.07 11.91 12.00
C LEU A 33 -2.64 10.44 11.97
N LYS A 34 -3.18 9.63 12.89
CA LYS A 34 -2.97 8.18 12.92
C LYS A 34 -3.66 7.53 11.72
N LYS A 35 -2.95 7.43 10.59
CA LYS A 35 -3.41 6.70 9.41
C LYS A 35 -3.68 5.25 9.82
N LYS A 36 -4.96 4.90 9.99
CA LYS A 36 -5.39 3.51 10.16
C LYS A 36 -4.78 2.70 9.00
N LYS A 37 -4.01 1.65 9.33
CA LYS A 37 -3.47 0.73 8.33
C LYS A 37 -4.67 0.12 7.60
N LYS A 38 -4.87 0.50 6.35
CA LYS A 38 -5.91 -0.07 5.50
C LYS A 38 -5.34 -1.38 4.93
N PRO A 39 -6.10 -2.48 4.91
CA PRO A 39 -5.61 -3.74 4.34
C PRO A 39 -5.27 -3.61 2.85
N ASN A 40 -5.88 -2.65 2.16
CA ASN A 40 -5.65 -2.37 0.75
C ASN A 40 -4.38 -1.54 0.49
N ALA A 41 -3.65 -1.14 1.52
CA ALA A 41 -2.45 -0.34 1.41
C ALA A 41 -1.21 -1.24 1.38
N LEU A 42 -0.60 -1.38 0.20
CA LEU A 42 0.52 -2.28 -0.03
C LEU A 42 1.81 -1.50 -0.24
N LEU A 43 2.93 -2.03 0.26
CA LEU A 43 4.26 -1.47 0.08
C LEU A 43 4.84 -1.88 -1.27
N VAL A 44 5.34 -0.91 -2.04
CA VAL A 44 5.91 -1.17 -3.37
C VAL A 44 7.33 -1.72 -3.25
N THR A 45 7.55 -2.89 -3.83
CA THR A 45 8.86 -3.55 -3.97
C THR A 45 9.25 -3.71 -5.44
N ASP A 46 10.53 -4.04 -5.69
CA ASP A 46 11.02 -4.26 -7.05
C ASP A 46 10.56 -5.63 -7.56
N ALA A 47 10.01 -5.66 -8.77
CA ALA A 47 9.72 -6.91 -9.46
C ALA A 47 10.97 -7.45 -10.15
N VAL A 48 11.08 -8.78 -10.20
CA VAL A 48 12.10 -9.47 -11.02
C VAL A 48 11.61 -9.66 -12.46
N ASN A 49 10.28 -9.70 -12.66
CA ASN A 49 9.67 -9.78 -13.99
C ASN A 49 9.52 -8.39 -14.64
N ASP A 50 9.83 -8.32 -15.93
CA ASP A 50 9.73 -7.11 -16.76
C ASP A 50 8.33 -6.87 -17.37
N ASP A 51 7.32 -7.66 -16.98
CA ASP A 51 5.96 -7.50 -17.49
C ASP A 51 5.31 -6.19 -17.02
N ASN A 52 4.72 -5.46 -17.97
CA ASN A 52 4.16 -4.13 -17.72
C ASN A 52 2.73 -4.15 -17.16
N SER A 53 2.09 -5.31 -17.17
CA SER A 53 0.68 -5.49 -16.83
C SER A 53 0.44 -6.36 -15.61
N ILE A 54 1.49 -6.78 -14.90
CA ILE A 54 1.41 -7.76 -13.82
C ILE A 54 1.79 -7.11 -12.48
N ILE A 55 1.06 -7.47 -11.43
CA ILE A 55 1.40 -7.19 -10.04
C ILE A 55 1.49 -8.53 -9.29
N ALA A 56 2.60 -8.76 -8.58
CA ALA A 56 2.75 -9.97 -7.78
C ALA A 56 2.40 -9.68 -6.32
N LEU A 57 1.55 -10.52 -5.75
CA LEU A 57 1.03 -10.42 -4.38
C LEU A 57 1.16 -11.76 -3.66
N SER A 58 1.36 -11.72 -2.34
CA SER A 58 1.26 -12.90 -1.48
C SER A 58 -0.16 -13.47 -1.45
N ASN A 59 -0.28 -14.79 -1.32
CA ASN A 59 -1.55 -15.49 -1.20
C ASN A 59 -2.41 -14.97 -0.03
N ASN A 60 -1.81 -14.66 1.12
CA ASN A 60 -2.57 -14.17 2.28
C ASN A 60 -3.15 -12.77 2.01
N THR A 61 -2.39 -11.94 1.28
CA THR A 61 -2.83 -10.58 0.91
C THR A 61 -3.98 -10.64 -0.10
N MET A 62 -3.92 -11.59 -1.05
CA MET A 62 -5.01 -11.82 -2.00
C MET A 62 -6.28 -12.32 -1.32
N GLU A 63 -6.18 -13.25 -0.37
CA GLU A 63 -7.33 -13.76 0.40
C GLU A 63 -8.00 -12.64 1.21
N THR A 64 -7.20 -11.80 1.87
CA THR A 64 -7.69 -10.65 2.64
C THR A 64 -8.46 -9.64 1.76
N LEU A 65 -7.99 -9.45 0.53
CA LEU A 65 -8.61 -8.54 -0.44
C LEU A 65 -9.68 -9.23 -1.31
N GLN A 66 -9.89 -10.53 -1.11
CA GLN A 66 -10.79 -11.39 -1.89
C GLN A 66 -10.50 -11.31 -3.40
N LEU A 67 -9.22 -11.27 -3.75
CA LEU A 67 -8.73 -11.28 -5.12
C LEU A 67 -8.32 -12.70 -5.52
N PHE A 68 -8.61 -13.06 -6.77
CA PHE A 68 -8.16 -14.33 -7.34
C PHE A 68 -7.01 -14.13 -8.33
N ARG A 69 -6.27 -15.21 -8.58
CA ARG A 69 -5.22 -15.24 -9.61
C ARG A 69 -5.84 -14.92 -10.97
N GLY A 70 -5.31 -13.92 -11.66
CA GLY A 70 -5.81 -13.47 -12.96
C GLY A 70 -6.86 -12.37 -12.91
N ASP A 71 -7.28 -11.92 -11.72
CA ASP A 71 -8.19 -10.77 -11.60
C ASP A 71 -7.52 -9.47 -12.01
N THR A 72 -8.34 -8.57 -12.52
CA THR A 72 -7.93 -7.21 -12.87
C THR A 72 -8.17 -6.26 -11.71
N VAL A 73 -7.12 -5.57 -11.31
CA VAL A 73 -7.12 -4.62 -10.21
C VAL A 73 -6.81 -3.22 -10.68
N LEU A 74 -7.52 -2.26 -10.11
CA LEU A 74 -7.21 -0.85 -10.23
C LEU A 74 -6.24 -0.47 -9.12
N VAL A 75 -5.00 -0.17 -9.50
CA VAL A 75 -3.98 0.35 -8.58
C VAL A 75 -3.99 1.86 -8.64
N LYS A 76 -4.24 2.48 -7.49
CA LYS A 76 -4.17 3.93 -7.31
C LYS A 76 -2.82 4.29 -6.69
N GLY A 77 -2.08 5.13 -7.41
CA GLY A 77 -0.78 5.65 -7.00
C GLY A 77 -0.87 7.08 -6.47
N LYS A 78 0.26 7.80 -6.55
CA LYS A 78 0.36 9.20 -6.15
C LYS A 78 -0.14 10.12 -7.27
N MET A 79 -0.40 11.39 -6.94
CA MET A 79 -0.80 12.42 -7.91
C MET A 79 -1.99 12.04 -8.81
N ARG A 80 -2.98 11.32 -8.25
CA ARG A 80 -4.18 10.85 -8.98
C ARG A 80 -3.85 10.05 -10.25
N ARG A 81 -2.73 9.32 -10.25
CA ARG A 81 -2.38 8.37 -11.30
C ARG A 81 -2.91 6.99 -10.93
N ASP A 82 -3.52 6.35 -11.89
CA ASP A 82 -4.14 5.04 -11.77
C ASP A 82 -3.69 4.15 -12.93
N THR A 83 -3.54 2.86 -12.64
CA THR A 83 -3.18 1.85 -13.64
C THR A 83 -3.97 0.58 -13.36
N VAL A 84 -4.36 -0.11 -14.42
CA VAL A 84 -4.97 -1.44 -14.34
C VAL A 84 -3.86 -2.48 -14.48
N LEU A 85 -3.85 -3.46 -13.58
CA LEU A 85 -2.88 -4.56 -13.56
C LEU A 85 -3.61 -5.88 -13.33
N ILE A 86 -2.97 -6.97 -13.71
CA ILE A 86 -3.43 -8.35 -13.49
C ILE A 86 -2.68 -8.91 -12.29
N VAL A 87 -3.42 -9.53 -11.36
CA VAL A 87 -2.84 -10.11 -10.16
C VAL A 87 -2.24 -11.48 -10.45
N LEU A 88 -0.98 -11.65 -10.08
CA LEU A 88 -0.29 -12.93 -10.00
C LEU A 88 0.05 -13.25 -8.55
N ALA A 89 -0.02 -14.52 -8.20
CA ALA A 89 0.42 -15.01 -6.91
C ALA A 89 1.94 -15.21 -6.87
N ASP A 90 2.54 -14.82 -5.76
CA ASP A 90 3.94 -15.10 -5.45
C ASP A 90 4.05 -15.48 -3.97
N ASP A 91 4.45 -16.72 -3.69
CA ASP A 91 4.57 -17.26 -2.33
C ASP A 91 5.88 -16.81 -1.64
N ASP A 92 6.86 -16.31 -2.40
CA ASP A 92 8.15 -15.82 -1.89
C ASP A 92 8.09 -14.35 -1.42
N LEU A 93 6.89 -13.76 -1.38
CA LEU A 93 6.67 -12.36 -1.06
C LEU A 93 6.05 -12.17 0.32
N ASP A 94 6.52 -11.16 1.06
CA ASP A 94 6.01 -10.81 2.39
C ASP A 94 4.60 -10.19 2.31
N ASP A 95 3.81 -10.46 3.35
CA ASP A 95 2.43 -10.00 3.43
C ASP A 95 2.34 -8.47 3.49
N GLY A 96 1.45 -7.89 2.68
CA GLY A 96 1.31 -6.43 2.59
C GLY A 96 2.35 -5.74 1.71
N SER A 97 3.18 -6.50 0.99
CA SER A 97 4.06 -5.98 -0.06
C SER A 97 3.54 -6.35 -1.46
N ALA A 98 3.86 -5.52 -2.44
CA ALA A 98 3.46 -5.68 -3.83
C ALA A 98 4.65 -5.44 -4.74
N ARG A 99 5.02 -6.45 -5.53
CA ARG A 99 6.08 -6.32 -6.54
C ARG A 99 5.48 -5.67 -7.78
N VAL A 100 6.12 -4.60 -8.22
CA VAL A 100 5.66 -3.80 -9.36
C VAL A 100 6.84 -3.46 -10.25
N ASN A 101 6.70 -3.59 -11.57
CA ASN A 101 7.76 -3.26 -12.53
C ASN A 101 8.06 -1.75 -12.58
N ARG A 102 9.27 -1.39 -13.03
CA ARG A 102 9.75 -0.02 -13.20
C ARG A 102 8.83 0.86 -14.05
N VAL A 103 8.27 0.34 -15.14
CA VAL A 103 7.36 1.10 -16.01
C VAL A 103 6.08 1.48 -15.27
N VAL A 104 5.50 0.54 -14.53
CA VAL A 104 4.29 0.77 -13.74
C VAL A 104 4.56 1.76 -12.60
N ARG A 105 5.73 1.67 -11.94
CA ARG A 105 6.14 2.66 -10.93
C ARG A 105 6.26 4.07 -11.52
N HIS A 106 6.79 4.20 -12.73
CA HIS A 106 6.87 5.47 -13.43
C HIS A 106 5.47 6.05 -13.74
N ASN A 107 4.54 5.20 -14.18
CA ASN A 107 3.16 5.58 -14.47
C ASN A 107 2.43 6.08 -13.21
N LEU A 108 2.61 5.37 -12.08
CA LEU A 108 2.00 5.69 -10.78
C LEU A 108 2.73 6.81 -10.01
N ARG A 109 3.91 7.24 -10.49
CA ARG A 109 4.81 8.20 -9.82
C ARG A 109 5.18 7.80 -8.39
N VAL A 110 5.46 6.52 -8.20
CA VAL A 110 5.86 5.92 -6.91
C VAL A 110 7.30 5.45 -6.96
N LYS A 111 7.96 5.46 -5.79
CA LYS A 111 9.28 4.87 -5.57
C LYS A 111 9.14 3.56 -4.78
N HIS A 112 10.21 2.77 -4.72
CA HIS A 112 10.27 1.63 -3.80
C HIS A 112 10.07 2.11 -2.36
N GLY A 113 9.32 1.35 -1.56
CA GLY A 113 8.95 1.71 -0.19
C GLY A 113 7.79 2.69 -0.09
N ASP A 114 7.24 3.18 -1.20
CA ASP A 114 5.97 3.91 -1.16
C ASP A 114 4.78 2.97 -0.96
N VAL A 115 3.68 3.53 -0.49
CA VAL A 115 2.43 2.81 -0.29
C VAL A 115 1.49 3.08 -1.47
N ILE A 116 0.94 2.02 -2.04
CA ILE A 116 -0.10 2.05 -3.08
C ILE A 116 -1.40 1.48 -2.54
N THR A 117 -2.52 1.84 -3.17
CA THR A 117 -3.83 1.28 -2.81
C THR A 117 -4.42 0.46 -3.95
N VAL A 118 -4.86 -0.75 -3.65
CA VAL A 118 -5.42 -1.70 -4.63
C VAL A 118 -6.93 -1.83 -4.44
N HIS A 119 -7.66 -1.85 -5.56
CA HIS A 119 -9.09 -2.10 -5.60
C HIS A 119 -9.43 -3.12 -6.69
N PRO A 120 -10.28 -4.12 -6.44
CA PRO A 120 -10.80 -4.99 -7.49
C PRO A 120 -11.59 -4.17 -8.51
N CYS A 121 -11.37 -4.44 -9.79
CA CYS A 121 -12.10 -3.79 -10.88
C CYS A 121 -12.54 -4.86 -11.90
N PRO A 122 -13.69 -5.53 -11.65
CA PRO A 122 -14.23 -6.52 -12.60
C PRO A 122 -14.93 -5.87 -13.81
N ASP A 123 -15.20 -4.56 -13.78
CA ASP A 123 -15.92 -3.85 -14.86
C ASP A 123 -14.99 -3.38 -15.98
N ILE A 124 -14.26 -4.31 -16.60
CA ILE A 124 -13.53 -4.03 -17.85
C ILE A 124 -14.47 -4.29 -19.01
N LYS A 125 -15.15 -3.23 -19.46
CA LYS A 125 -15.88 -3.25 -20.73
C LYS A 125 -14.84 -3.25 -21.86
N TYR A 126 -14.87 -4.28 -22.71
CA TYR A 126 -14.06 -4.31 -23.93
C TYR A 126 -14.45 -3.13 -24.83
N GLY A 127 -13.59 -2.12 -24.87
CA GLY A 127 -13.76 -0.97 -25.75
C GLY A 127 -13.62 -1.38 -27.22
N GLN A 128 -14.56 -0.98 -28.06
CA GLN A 128 -14.41 -1.11 -29.51
C GLN A 128 -13.29 -0.18 -29.98
N ALA A 129 -12.24 -0.76 -30.58
CA ALA A 129 -11.14 -0.12 -31.28
C ALA A 129 -10.53 1.13 -30.59
N ASN A 130 -9.56 0.90 -29.70
CA ASN A 130 -8.74 1.98 -29.15
C ASN A 130 -7.82 2.55 -30.25
N ARG A 131 -7.90 3.86 -30.48
CA ARG A 131 -7.04 4.59 -31.41
C ARG A 131 -5.60 4.60 -30.90
N CYS A 132 -4.77 3.68 -31.38
CA CYS A 132 -3.33 3.69 -31.11
C CYS A 132 -2.67 4.84 -31.90
N LEU A 133 -2.37 5.95 -31.23
CA LEU A 133 -1.37 6.88 -31.74
C LEU A 133 0.01 6.26 -31.47
N ALA A 134 0.68 5.82 -32.54
CA ALA A 134 2.07 5.42 -32.47
C ALA A 134 2.88 6.63 -32.06
N HIS A 135 3.30 6.70 -30.79
CA HIS A 135 4.38 7.62 -30.44
C HIS A 135 5.67 6.97 -30.97
N CYS A 136 6.08 7.39 -32.16
CA CYS A 136 7.44 7.14 -32.63
C CYS A 136 8.39 7.81 -31.64
N GLY A 137 8.98 6.99 -30.79
CA GLY A 137 9.94 7.36 -29.75
C GLY A 137 11.04 6.31 -29.68
N TYR A 138 11.54 5.87 -30.84
CA TYR A 138 12.82 5.17 -30.96
C TYR A 138 13.91 6.15 -30.47
N ARG A 139 14.17 6.17 -29.15
CA ARG A 139 15.39 6.78 -28.63
C ARG A 139 16.52 5.80 -28.94
N GLY A 140 17.22 6.08 -30.03
CA GLY A 140 18.34 5.28 -30.52
C GLY A 140 19.37 5.01 -29.43
N GLY A 141 19.53 3.73 -29.09
CA GLY A 141 20.72 3.20 -28.46
C GLY A 141 21.73 2.86 -29.55
N SER A 142 22.66 3.78 -29.79
CA SER A 142 23.85 3.53 -30.61
C SER A 142 24.76 2.53 -29.88
N ASN A 143 24.53 1.24 -30.08
CA ASN A 143 25.54 0.22 -29.81
C ASN A 143 26.21 -0.14 -31.14
N ARG A 144 27.25 0.63 -31.43
CA ARG A 144 28.32 0.29 -32.36
C ARG A 144 28.88 -1.07 -31.94
N LEU A 145 28.43 -2.17 -32.57
CA LEU A 145 29.22 -3.39 -32.64
C LEU A 145 30.43 -3.09 -33.53
N SER A 146 31.58 -2.91 -32.89
CA SER A 146 32.88 -3.06 -33.53
C SER A 146 33.14 -4.56 -33.76
N LEU A 147 33.34 -4.91 -35.03
CA LEU A 147 34.10 -6.08 -35.45
C LEU A 147 35.54 -6.01 -34.94
#